data_AF-A0A9X2YNG2-F1
#
_entry.id   AF-A0A9X2YNG2-F1
#
_cell.length_a   1.000
_cell.length_b   1.000
_cell.length_c   1.000
_cell.angle_alpha   90.00
_cell.angle_beta   90.00
_cell.angle_gamma   90.00
#
_symmetry.space_group_name_H-M   'P 1'
#
loop_
_entity.id
_entity.type
_entity.pdbx_description
1 polymer ?
#
loop_
_entity_poly.entity_id
_entity_poly.type
_entity_poly.pdbx_seq_one_letter_code
_entity_poly.pdbx_strand_id
1 'polypeptide(L)' 'LTLITGPTDVFIALIKAALFGLTAGLIACYKGISVGGGPAGVGNAVNETVVFTFMALFAINVVATAVGVKAGT' A
#
# COMPACT_ATOMS: atom_id res chain seq x y z
N LEU A 1 21.63 13.64 -4.47
CA LEU A 1 20.20 13.27 -4.57
C LEU A 1 19.30 14.15 -3.68
N THR A 2 19.73 14.50 -2.47
CA THR A 2 19.12 15.54 -1.60
C THR A 2 19.30 17.00 -2.08
N LEU A 3 20.00 17.21 -3.20
CA LEU A 3 20.26 18.54 -3.77
C LEU A 3 19.26 18.94 -4.88
N ILE A 4 18.41 18.01 -5.36
CA ILE A 4 17.49 18.23 -6.49
C ILE A 4 16.01 18.23 -6.06
N THR A 5 15.65 17.48 -5.01
CA THR A 5 14.30 17.49 -4.41
C THR A 5 14.33 18.28 -3.11
N GLY A 6 13.43 19.24 -2.93
CA GLY A 6 13.37 20.01 -1.69
C GLY A 6 13.11 19.09 -0.48
N PRO A 7 13.43 19.52 0.76
CA PRO A 7 13.08 18.76 1.97
C PRO A 7 11.57 18.44 2.03
N THR A 8 10.74 19.29 1.43
CA THR A 8 9.30 19.12 1.27
C THR A 8 8.91 17.91 0.42
N ASP A 9 9.56 17.69 -0.73
CA ASP A 9 9.28 16.54 -1.60
C ASP A 9 9.61 15.21 -0.94
N VAL A 10 10.72 15.16 -0.21
CA VAL A 10 11.15 13.97 0.54
C VAL A 10 10.13 13.63 1.63
N PHE A 11 9.60 14.64 2.32
CA PHE A 11 8.60 14.45 3.38
C PHE A 11 7.27 13.93 2.82
N ILE A 12 6.84 14.46 1.66
CA ILE A 12 5.64 14.00 0.96
C ILE A 12 5.81 12.55 0.48
N ALA A 13 6.99 12.21 -0.08
CA ALA A 13 7.30 10.85 -0.50
C ALA A 13 7.34 9.87 0.68
N LEU A 14 7.87 10.28 1.83
CA LEU A 14 7.91 9.47 3.04
C LEU A 14 6.51 9.15 3.57
N ILE A 15 5.64 10.16 3.66
CA ILE A 15 4.23 9.97 4.09
C ILE A 15 3.50 9.05 3.11
N LYS A 16 3.71 9.23 1.80
CA LYS A 16 3.12 8.37 0.77
C LYS A 16 3.59 6.91 0.93
N ALA A 17 4.89 6.68 1.08
CA ALA A 17 5.45 5.35 1.28
C ALA A 17 4.93 4.69 2.57
N ALA A 18 4.82 5.45 3.66
CA ALA A 18 4.29 4.96 4.93
C ALA A 18 2.83 4.52 4.79
N LEU A 19 1.98 5.29 4.10
CA LEU A 19 0.58 4.93 3.85
C LEU A 19 0.45 3.64 3.03
N PHE A 20 1.26 3.49 1.97
CA PHE A 20 1.30 2.27 1.18
C PHE A 20 1.66 1.03 2.01
N GLY A 21 2.73 1.14 2.80
CA GLY A 21 3.18 0.05 3.67
C GLY A 21 2.15 -0.31 4.74
N LEU A 22 1.55 0.69 5.38
CA LEU A 22 0.52 0.49 6.40
C LEU A 22 -0.72 -0.19 5.85
N THR A 23 -1.21 0.24 4.69
CA THR A 23 -2.42 -0.37 4.11
C THR A 23 -2.18 -1.79 3.64
N ALA A 24 -1.04 -2.06 2.99
CA ALA A 24 -0.67 -3.42 2.60
C ALA A 24 -0.53 -4.34 3.82
N GLY A 25 0.12 -3.87 4.89
CA GLY A 25 0.28 -4.60 6.13
C GLY A 25 -1.04 -4.90 6.84
N LEU A 26 -1.94 -3.91 6.92
CA LEU A 26 -3.27 -4.07 7.52
C LEU A 26 -4.13 -5.08 6.77
N ILE A 27 -4.13 -5.05 5.44
CA ILE A 27 -4.89 -6.02 4.62
C ILE A 27 -4.32 -7.43 4.81
N ALA A 28 -2.99 -7.57 4.84
CA ALA A 28 -2.34 -8.85 5.07
C ALA A 28 -2.66 -9.42 6.47
N CYS A 29 -2.58 -8.59 7.52
CA CYS A 29 -2.91 -8.98 8.88
C CYS A 29 -4.39 -9.37 9.03
N TYR A 30 -5.30 -8.60 8.43
CA TYR A 30 -6.74 -8.88 8.51
C TYR A 30 -7.08 -10.23 7.90
N LYS A 31 -6.54 -10.50 6.71
CA LYS A 31 -6.86 -11.72 5.96
C LYS A 31 -6.09 -12.94 6.48
N GLY A 32 -4.93 -12.73 7.09
CA GLY A 32 -4.16 -13.74 7.82
C GLY A 32 -4.73 -14.13 9.19
N ILE A 33 -5.56 -13.28 9.82
CA ILE A 33 -6.27 -13.62 11.07
C ILE A 33 -7.62 -14.28 10.77
N SER A 34 -8.30 -13.86 9.70
CA SER A 34 -9.62 -14.38 9.33
C SER A 34 -9.59 -15.70 8.55
N VAL A 35 -8.41 -16.24 8.25
CA VAL A 35 -8.26 -17.49 7.51
C VAL A 35 -8.62 -18.70 8.37
N GLY A 36 -9.49 -19.55 7.83
CA GLY A 36 -9.82 -20.87 8.40
C GLY A 36 -9.60 -21.99 7.37
N GLY A 37 -9.61 -23.24 7.83
CA GLY A 37 -9.58 -24.41 6.93
C GLY A 37 -8.22 -25.11 6.75
N GLY A 38 -7.31 -25.00 7.73
CA GLY A 38 -6.04 -25.74 7.70
C GLY A 38 -5.06 -25.28 6.61
N PRO A 39 -3.99 -26.04 6.33
CA PRO A 39 -2.89 -25.61 5.45
C PRO A 39 -3.34 -25.31 4.01
N ALA A 40 -4.33 -26.05 3.50
CA ALA A 40 -4.87 -25.83 2.16
C ALA A 40 -5.71 -24.54 2.07
N GLY A 41 -6.46 -24.20 3.12
CA GLY A 41 -7.22 -22.96 3.23
C GLY A 41 -6.32 -21.71 3.29
N VAL A 42 -5.15 -21.83 3.92
CA VAL A 42 -4.15 -20.75 3.97
C VAL A 42 -3.63 -20.39 2.58
N GLY A 43 -3.36 -21.38 1.72
CA GLY A 43 -2.94 -21.13 0.34
C GLY A 43 -3.97 -20.32 -0.46
N ASN A 44 -5.26 -20.67 -0.34
CA ASN A 44 -6.33 -19.96 -1.03
C ASN A 44 -6.54 -18.54 -0.48
N ALA A 45 -6.52 -18.39 0.86
CA ALA A 45 -6.64 -17.09 1.51
C ALA A 45 -5.47 -16.16 1.14
N VAL A 46 -4.24 -16.67 1.01
CA VAL A 46 -3.08 -15.88 0.56
C VAL A 46 -3.30 -15.37 -0.86
N ASN A 47 -3.74 -16.21 -1.80
CA ASN A 47 -3.97 -15.77 -3.18
C ASN A 47 -5.01 -14.64 -3.23
N GLU A 48 -6.09 -14.78 -2.46
CA GLU A 48 -7.14 -13.77 -2.37
C GLU A 48 -6.67 -12.51 -1.62
N THR A 49 -5.71 -12.62 -0.70
CA THR A 49 -5.08 -11.49 -0.03
C THR A 49 -4.20 -10.68 -0.97
N VAL A 50 -3.42 -11.35 -1.80
CA VAL A 50 -2.56 -10.70 -2.78
C VAL A 50 -3.39 -9.86 -3.75
N VAL A 51 -4.51 -10.40 -4.26
CA VAL A 51 -5.40 -9.67 -5.17
C VAL A 51 -5.99 -8.44 -4.48
N PHE A 52 -6.52 -8.58 -3.25
CA PHE A 52 -7.07 -7.45 -2.50
C PHE A 52 -6.03 -6.37 -2.18
N THR A 53 -4.83 -6.78 -1.73
CA THR A 53 -3.73 -5.87 -1.46
C THR A 53 -3.29 -5.15 -2.73
N PHE A 54 -3.21 -5.85 -3.86
CA PHE A 54 -2.84 -5.25 -5.14
C PHE A 54 -3.86 -4.21 -5.62
N MET A 55 -5.16 -4.52 -5.53
CA MET A 55 -6.22 -3.57 -5.88
C MET A 55 -6.23 -2.35 -4.95
N ALA A 56 -6.04 -2.54 -3.65
CA ALA A 56 -5.95 -1.44 -2.69
C ALA A 56 -4.72 -0.56 -2.94
N LEU A 57 -3.55 -1.16 -3.14
CA LEU A 57 -2.32 -0.41 -3.46
C LEU A 57 -2.44 0.33 -4.79
N PHE A 58 -3.10 -0.26 -5.79
CA PHE A 58 -3.36 0.41 -7.06
C PHE A 58 -4.25 1.64 -6.87
N ALA A 59 -5.34 1.53 -6.11
CA ALA A 59 -6.21 2.66 -5.79
C ALA A 59 -5.46 3.77 -5.01
N ILE A 60 -4.67 3.39 -4.00
CA ILE A 60 -3.84 4.32 -3.24
C ILE A 60 -2.79 4.98 -4.14
N ASN A 61 -2.23 4.24 -5.10
CA ASN A 61 -1.29 4.79 -6.08
C ASN A 61 -1.93 5.83 -6.97
N VAL A 62 -3.10 5.56 -7.52
CA VAL A 62 -3.83 6.51 -8.36
C VAL A 62 -4.17 7.77 -7.55
N VAL A 63 -4.70 7.62 -6.33
CA VAL A 63 -5.05 8.75 -5.46
C VAL A 63 -3.81 9.55 -5.05
N ALA A 64 -2.76 8.88 -4.58
CA ALA A 64 -1.53 9.54 -4.13
C ALA A 64 -0.73 10.14 -5.30
N THR A 65 -0.91 9.64 -6.52
CA THR A 65 -0.35 10.26 -7.73
C THR A 65 -1.20 11.45 -8.16
N ALA A 66 -2.53 11.37 -8.13
CA ALA A 66 -3.39 12.53 -8.39
C ALA A 66 -3.18 13.68 -7.39
N VAL A 67 -3.00 13.35 -6.11
CA VAL A 67 -2.67 14.34 -5.05
C VAL A 67 -1.24 14.83 -5.20
N GLY A 68 -0.27 13.96 -5.51
CA GLY A 68 1.12 14.36 -5.77
C GLY A 68 1.26 15.26 -6.99
N VAL A 69 0.45 15.05 -8.04
CA VAL A 69 0.37 15.93 -9.22
C VAL A 69 -0.22 17.30 -8.85
N LYS A 70 -1.24 17.35 -7.98
CA LYS A 70 -1.80 18.62 -7.47
C LYS A 70 -0.86 19.38 -6.50
N ALA A 71 0.08 18.70 -5.86
CA ALA A 71 1.08 19.33 -4.99
C ALA A 71 2.30 19.87 -5.76
N GLY A 72 2.42 19.54 -7.06
CA GLY A 72 3.52 19.96 -7.94
C GLY A 72 3.16 21.01 -9.00
N THR A 73 1.95 21.58 -8.94
CA THR A 73 1.55 22.81 -9.69
C THR A 73 1.37 23.96 -8.72
#